data_AF-A0AAE9HZT2-F1
#
_entry.id   AF-A0AAE9HZT2-F1
#
_cell.length_a   1.000
_cell.length_b   1.000
_cell.length_c   1.000
_cell.angle_alpha   90.00
_cell.angle_beta   90.00
_cell.angle_gamma   90.00
#
_symmetry.space_group_name_H-M   'P 1'
#
loop_
_entity.id
_entity.type
_entity.pdbx_description
1 polymer ?
#
loop_
_entity_poly.entity_id
_entity_poly.type
_entity_poly.pdbx_seq_one_letter_code
_entity_poly.pdbx_strand_id
1 'polypeptide(L)'
;MKKIVIDATGLSEINNTSHVCESFRPTMAQLRRYFSRAYPVDHYWRPKKFYSPCYATGTVEFSDGNSAAWSVSSSGLAEVVWSIKGRTIVFYPSNGWHDPFAGMYDDEGV
;
A
#
# COMPACT_ATOMS: atom_id res chain seq x y z
N MET A 1 9.17 13.08 7.05
CA MET A 1 8.95 11.76 7.66
C MET A 1 10.15 11.44 8.53
N LYS A 2 9.91 11.06 9.78
CA LYS A 2 10.95 10.78 10.78
C LYS A 2 11.23 9.29 10.89
N LYS A 3 10.17 8.47 10.88
CA LYS A 3 10.28 7.01 11.00
C LYS A 3 9.21 6.33 10.15
N ILE A 4 9.53 5.17 9.61
CA ILE A 4 8.59 4.25 9.00
C ILE A 4 8.92 2.86 9.52
N VAL A 5 7.89 2.10 9.84
CA VAL A 5 7.94 0.73 10.39
C VAL A 5 7.05 -0.14 9.52
N ILE A 6 7.54 -1.34 9.22
CA ILE A 6 6.77 -2.37 8.53
C ILE A 6 6.36 -3.36 9.63
N ASP A 7 5.06 -3.56 9.78
CA ASP A 7 4.52 -4.48 10.77
C ASP A 7 4.36 -5.89 10.15
N ALA A 8 3.89 -5.95 8.90
CA ALA A 8 3.76 -7.19 8.15
C ALA A 8 3.87 -6.97 6.63
N THR A 9 4.27 -8.02 5.91
CA THR A 9 4.36 -8.04 4.44
C THR A 9 3.81 -9.35 3.91
N GLY A 10 3.42 -9.36 2.64
CA GLY A 10 2.90 -10.54 1.95
C GLY A 10 1.58 -11.05 2.51
N LEU A 11 0.78 -10.14 3.08
CA LEU A 11 -0.58 -10.44 3.53
C LEU A 11 -1.50 -10.58 2.31
N SER A 12 -2.58 -11.34 2.50
CA SER A 12 -3.57 -11.61 1.47
C SER A 12 -4.97 -11.32 1.98
N GLU A 13 -5.74 -10.52 1.25
CA GLU A 13 -7.16 -10.29 1.56
C GLU A 13 -8.03 -11.50 1.20
N ILE A 14 -7.56 -12.35 0.28
CA ILE A 14 -8.26 -13.55 -0.19
C ILE A 14 -7.48 -14.80 0.24
N ASN A 15 -8.15 -15.77 0.89
CA ASN A 15 -7.48 -16.93 1.48
C ASN A 15 -6.69 -17.80 0.50
N ASN A 16 -7.08 -17.86 -0.78
CA ASN A 16 -6.41 -18.68 -1.79
C ASN A 16 -5.19 -18.00 -2.44
N THR A 17 -4.98 -16.70 -2.26
CA THR A 17 -3.85 -15.95 -2.85
C THR A 17 -2.66 -15.79 -1.90
N SER A 18 -2.73 -16.30 -0.66
CA SER A 18 -1.67 -16.19 0.34
C SER A 18 -0.30 -16.61 -0.18
N HIS A 19 -0.22 -17.75 -0.86
CA HIS A 19 1.04 -18.28 -1.42
C HIS A 19 1.69 -17.34 -2.46
N VAL A 20 0.88 -16.62 -3.24
CA VAL A 20 1.37 -15.63 -4.21
C VAL A 20 1.81 -14.37 -3.49
N CYS A 21 1.02 -13.92 -2.51
CA CYS A 21 1.26 -12.69 -1.77
C CYS A 21 2.52 -12.74 -0.91
N GLU A 22 3.00 -13.90 -0.47
CA GLU A 22 4.28 -14.04 0.26
C GLU A 22 5.49 -13.39 -0.43
N SER A 23 5.43 -13.25 -1.76
CA SER A 23 6.46 -12.59 -2.58
C SER A 23 6.37 -11.06 -2.56
N PHE A 24 5.24 -10.47 -2.12
CA PHE A 24 5.09 -9.04 -1.93
C PHE A 24 5.78 -8.57 -0.64
N ARG A 25 7.06 -8.23 -0.76
CA ARG A 25 7.92 -7.80 0.35
C ARG A 25 8.53 -6.43 0.09
N PRO A 26 7.76 -5.33 0.21
CA PRO A 26 8.31 -4.00 0.02
C PRO A 26 9.37 -3.71 1.09
N THR A 27 10.49 -3.16 0.65
CA THR A 27 11.59 -2.74 1.53
C THR A 27 11.31 -1.36 2.13
N MET A 28 12.00 -1.06 3.23
CA MET A 28 11.95 0.26 3.84
C MET A 28 12.30 1.38 2.86
N ALA A 29 13.32 1.18 2.00
CA ALA A 29 13.72 2.18 1.01
C ALA A 29 12.63 2.43 -0.05
N GLN A 30 11.97 1.37 -0.53
CA GLN A 30 10.86 1.49 -1.47
C GLN A 30 9.67 2.21 -0.84
N LEU A 31 9.29 1.88 0.40
CA LEU A 31 8.21 2.56 1.10
C LEU A 31 8.51 4.04 1.36
N ARG A 32 9.75 4.38 1.73
CA ARG A 32 10.15 5.78 1.88
C ARG A 32 10.00 6.57 0.58
N ARG A 33 10.45 5.99 -0.53
CA ARG A 33 10.29 6.58 -1.86
C ARG A 33 8.82 6.68 -2.26
N TYR A 34 8.04 5.64 -2.00
CA TYR A 34 6.60 5.60 -2.23
C TYR A 34 5.88 6.75 -1.51
N PHE A 35 6.00 6.85 -0.18
CA PHE A 35 5.32 7.91 0.59
C PHE A 35 5.81 9.32 0.27
N SER A 36 7.00 9.48 -0.30
CA SER A 36 7.48 10.80 -0.78
C SER A 36 6.87 11.24 -2.12
N ARG A 37 6.21 10.32 -2.85
CA ARG A 37 5.71 10.55 -4.22
C ARG A 37 4.23 10.22 -4.40
N ALA A 38 3.66 9.44 -3.48
CA ALA A 38 2.26 9.07 -3.51
C ALA A 38 1.38 10.30 -3.41
N TYR A 39 0.33 10.30 -4.21
CA TYR A 39 -0.61 11.41 -4.31
C TYR A 39 -2.02 10.94 -3.90
N PRO A 40 -2.84 11.82 -3.30
CA PRO A 40 -4.19 11.47 -2.91
C PRO A 40 -5.03 11.14 -4.14
N VAL A 41 -5.85 10.11 -4.03
CA VAL A 41 -6.85 9.72 -5.03
C VAL A 41 -8.22 9.63 -4.38
N ASP A 42 -9.28 9.69 -5.20
CA ASP A 42 -10.63 9.50 -4.72
C ASP A 42 -10.79 8.07 -4.17
N HIS A 43 -11.49 7.91 -3.04
CA HIS A 43 -11.80 6.62 -2.44
C HIS A 43 -12.46 5.62 -3.41
N TYR A 44 -13.13 6.10 -4.46
CA TYR A 44 -13.71 5.25 -5.51
C TYR A 44 -12.67 4.59 -6.43
N TRP A 45 -11.37 4.92 -6.34
CA TRP A 45 -10.32 4.29 -7.15
C TRP A 45 -10.00 2.84 -6.74
N ARG A 46 -10.37 2.46 -5.50
CA ARG A 46 -10.05 1.14 -4.91
C ARG A 46 -10.58 -0.10 -5.67
N PRO A 47 -11.83 -0.15 -6.17
CA PRO A 47 -12.43 -1.45 -6.48
C PRO A 47 -12.29 -1.97 -7.92
N LYS A 48 -11.69 -1.24 -8.87
CA LYS A 48 -11.76 -1.64 -10.29
C LYS A 48 -10.41 -1.77 -10.97
N LYS A 49 -9.66 -0.69 -11.15
CA LYS A 49 -8.44 -0.72 -11.98
C LYS A 49 -7.15 -1.17 -11.31
N PHE A 50 -7.11 -1.22 -9.98
CA PHE A 50 -5.88 -1.40 -9.21
C PHE A 50 -6.08 -2.30 -7.99
N TYR A 51 -7.15 -3.10 -7.98
CA TYR A 51 -7.37 -4.03 -6.89
C TYR A 51 -6.27 -5.09 -6.89
N SER A 52 -5.54 -5.20 -5.79
CA SER A 52 -4.62 -6.31 -5.56
C SER A 52 -4.95 -6.92 -4.20
N PRO A 53 -5.08 -8.26 -4.10
CA PRO A 53 -5.30 -8.92 -2.83
C PRO A 53 -4.05 -8.92 -1.94
N CYS A 54 -2.87 -8.63 -2.50
CA CYS A 54 -1.62 -8.64 -1.77
C CYS A 54 -1.31 -7.29 -1.14
N TYR A 55 -1.08 -7.27 0.17
CA TYR A 55 -0.81 -6.04 0.88
C TYR A 55 0.25 -6.19 1.99
N ALA A 56 0.73 -5.04 2.45
CA ALA A 56 1.67 -4.88 3.54
C ALA A 56 1.14 -3.79 4.46
N THR A 57 1.46 -3.89 5.75
CA THR A 57 0.99 -2.95 6.78
C THR A 57 2.14 -2.38 7.58
N GLY A 58 1.90 -1.24 8.19
CA GLY A 58 2.85 -0.64 9.09
C GLY A 58 2.40 0.70 9.64
N THR A 59 3.37 1.40 10.20
CA THR A 59 3.17 2.73 10.78
C THR A 59 4.19 3.72 10.23
N VAL A 60 3.78 4.97 10.03
CA VAL A 60 4.66 6.09 9.68
C VAL A 60 4.54 7.19 10.74
N GLU A 61 5.68 7.77 11.11
CA GLU A 61 5.80 8.89 12.04
C GLU A 61 6.47 10.07 11.33
N PHE A 62 5.87 11.25 11.45
CA PHE A 62 6.36 12.50 10.89
C PHE A 62 7.09 13.33 11.95
N SER A 63 7.90 14.28 11.49
CA SER A 63 8.78 15.07 12.38
C SER A 63 8.02 16.01 13.31
N ASP A 64 6.77 16.31 12.98
CA ASP A 64 5.81 17.10 13.77
C ASP A 64 5.08 16.26 14.85
N GLY A 65 5.44 14.98 15.00
CA GLY A 65 4.80 14.06 15.95
C GLY A 65 3.52 13.41 15.43
N ASN A 66 3.06 13.74 14.22
CA ASN A 66 1.91 13.06 13.63
C ASN A 66 2.27 11.62 13.22
N SER A 67 1.40 10.67 13.54
CA SER A 67 1.53 9.27 13.14
C SER A 67 0.33 8.79 12.33
N ALA A 68 0.56 7.83 11.46
CA ALA A 68 -0.50 7.14 10.73
C ALA A 68 -0.19 5.66 10.56
N ALA A 69 -1.24 4.83 10.67
CA ALA A 69 -1.20 3.46 10.20
C ALA A 69 -1.36 3.45 8.68
N TRP A 70 -0.69 2.53 8.01
CA TRP A 70 -0.81 2.36 6.57
C TRP A 70 -1.03 0.90 6.19
N SER A 71 -1.80 0.70 5.13
CA SER A 71 -1.89 -0.54 4.38
C SER A 71 -1.65 -0.22 2.91
N VAL A 72 -0.67 -0.86 2.28
CA VAL A 72 -0.34 -0.66 0.87
C VAL A 72 -0.47 -1.98 0.12
N SER A 73 -1.22 -1.95 -0.98
CA SER A 73 -1.34 -3.06 -1.91
C SER A 73 -0.16 -3.12 -2.87
N SER A 74 0.09 -4.30 -3.45
CA SER A 74 1.17 -4.50 -4.42
C SER A 74 1.02 -3.62 -5.67
N SER A 75 -0.21 -3.29 -6.05
CA SER A 75 -0.54 -2.36 -7.15
C SER A 75 -0.13 -0.90 -6.88
N GLY A 76 0.24 -0.55 -5.64
CA GLY A 76 0.63 0.80 -5.25
C GLY A 76 -0.49 1.67 -4.70
N LEU A 77 -1.67 1.10 -4.42
CA LEU A 77 -2.73 1.79 -3.72
C LEU A 77 -2.54 1.63 -2.21
N ALA A 78 -2.62 2.73 -1.47
CA ALA A 78 -2.51 2.67 -0.01
C ALA A 78 -3.65 3.40 0.67
N GLU A 79 -4.07 2.82 1.79
CA GLU A 79 -4.88 3.49 2.78
C GLU A 79 -3.99 3.96 3.92
N VAL A 80 -4.11 5.23 4.27
CA VAL A 80 -3.40 5.87 5.37
C VAL A 80 -4.43 6.37 6.37
N VAL A 81 -4.40 5.81 7.58
CA VAL A 81 -5.32 6.15 8.66
C VAL A 81 -4.58 7.04 9.66
N TRP A 82 -4.91 8.33 9.64
CA TRP A 82 -4.36 9.33 10.54
C TRP A 82 -5.17 9.36 11.83
N SER A 83 -4.50 9.42 12.98
CA SER A 83 -5.16 9.43 14.29
C SER A 83 -6.18 10.57 14.46
N ILE A 84 -5.99 11.70 13.77
CA ILE A 84 -6.81 12.92 13.94
C ILE A 84 -7.55 13.33 12.66
N LYS A 85 -7.02 12.98 11.47
CA LYS A 85 -7.53 13.45 10.17
C LYS A 85 -8.35 12.41 9.40
N GLY A 86 -8.60 11.25 10.00
CA GLY A 86 -9.34 10.17 9.37
C GLY A 86 -8.52 9.46 8.30
N ARG A 87 -9.20 8.97 7.26
CA ARG A 87 -8.63 8.11 6.22
C ARG A 87 -8.28 8.89 4.95
N THR A 88 -7.11 8.62 4.38
CA THR A 88 -6.70 9.10 3.06
C THR A 88 -6.33 7.90 2.18
N ILE A 89 -6.77 7.92 0.93
CA ILE A 89 -6.30 6.96 -0.09
C ILE A 89 -5.25 7.65 -0.93
N VAL A 90 -4.10 7.02 -1.09
CA VAL A 90 -2.98 7.52 -1.91
C VAL A 90 -2.54 6.47 -2.91
N PHE A 91 -1.96 6.91 -4.01
CA PHE A 91 -1.53 6.01 -5.08
C PHE A 91 -0.16 6.41 -5.62
N TYR A 92 0.66 5.41 -5.94
CA TYR A 92 1.88 5.57 -6.74
C TYR A 92 2.27 4.26 -7.44
N PRO A 93 2.16 4.19 -8.78
CA PRO A 93 2.40 2.93 -9.51
C PRO A 93 3.89 2.62 -9.71
N SER A 94 4.75 3.65 -9.77
CA SER A 94 6.19 3.47 -10.00
C SER A 94 6.94 3.24 -8.69
N ASN A 95 6.50 2.27 -7.89
CA ASN A 95 6.97 2.03 -6.53
C ASN A 95 8.27 1.19 -6.45
N GLY A 96 8.57 0.41 -7.49
CA GLY A 96 9.82 -0.34 -7.65
C GLY A 96 9.92 -1.61 -6.81
N TRP A 97 8.83 -2.07 -6.20
CA TRP A 97 8.75 -3.40 -5.59
C TRP A 97 8.21 -4.43 -6.58
N HIS A 98 8.36 -5.71 -6.23
CA HIS A 98 7.71 -6.78 -6.98
C HIS A 98 6.21 -6.77 -6.70
N ASP A 99 5.43 -6.73 -7.77
CA ASP A 99 3.99 -6.85 -7.72
C ASP A 99 3.58 -8.20 -8.34
N PRO A 100 3.08 -9.15 -7.53
CA PRO A 100 2.76 -10.49 -8.00
C PRO A 100 1.59 -10.54 -8.97
N PHE A 101 0.79 -9.47 -9.01
CA PHE A 101 -0.41 -9.34 -9.84
C PHE A 101 -0.24 -8.30 -10.95
N ALA A 102 0.99 -7.82 -11.17
CA ALA A 102 1.29 -6.88 -12.25
C ALA A 102 0.83 -7.40 -13.61
N GLY A 103 0.02 -6.61 -14.31
CA GLY A 103 -0.52 -6.97 -15.62
C GLY A 103 -1.78 -7.84 -15.60
N MET A 104 -2.29 -8.21 -14.41
CA MET A 104 -3.58 -8.88 -14.25
C MET A 104 -4.71 -7.93 -13.83
N TYR A 105 -4.42 -6.64 -13.66
CA TYR A 105 -5.42 -5.63 -13.36
C TYR A 105 -6.20 -5.22 -14.61
N ASP A 106 -7.50 -5.39 -14.60
CA ASP A 106 -8.41 -4.89 -15.65
C ASP A 106 -9.50 -3.95 -15.09
N ASP A 107 -10.58 -3.72 -15.82
CA ASP A 107 -11.71 -2.90 -15.34
C ASP A 107 -12.55 -3.61 -14.25
N GLU A 108 -12.33 -4.90 -14.03
CA GLU A 108 -12.98 -5.75 -13.03
C GLU A 108 -12.09 -6.02 -11.80
N GLY A 109 -10.78 -5.90 -11.93
CA GLY A 109 -9.80 -6.06 -10.85
C GLY A 109 -8.81 -7.19 -11.14
N VAL A 110 -8.47 -7.94 -10.09
CA VAL A 110 -7.74 -9.22 -10.14
C VAL A 110 -8.69 -10.34 -9.75
#